data_AF-A0A1Z5S9R9-F1
#
_entry.id   AF-A0A1Z5S9R9-F1
#
_cell.length_a   1.000
_cell.length_b   1.000
_cell.length_c   1.000
_cell.angle_alpha   90.00
_cell.angle_beta   90.00
_cell.angle_gamma   90.00
#
_symmetry.space_group_name_H-M   'P 1'
#
loop_
_entity.id
_entity.type
_entity.pdbx_description
1 polymer ?
#
loop_
_entity_poly.entity_id
_entity_poly.type
_entity_poly.pdbx_seq_one_letter_code
_entity_poly.pdbx_strand_id
1 'polypeptide(L)'
;MPPEIHAEMEAIDVLLREWQSMGLDQTQVAEKFAGCDLYVTCEPCIMCATALSIIGIREVYFGCANDKFGGCGSIMSLHKGDTSSSDDLSGSQASKPKGFKCTGGIMAEEAVALFRCFYEQGNPNAPRPHRPVRTPQQ
;
A
#
# COMPACT_ATOMS: atom_id res chain seq x y z
N MET A 1 1.69 6.53 -20.00
CA MET A 1 1.15 5.47 -19.13
C MET A 1 0.99 6.07 -17.75
N PRO A 2 -0.15 5.91 -17.07
CA PRO A 2 -0.18 6.17 -15.64
C PRO A 2 0.81 5.20 -14.95
N PRO A 3 1.51 5.62 -13.89
CA PRO A 3 2.33 4.73 -13.07
C PRO A 3 1.46 3.61 -12.47
N GLU A 4 2.09 2.52 -12.03
CA GLU A 4 1.43 1.32 -11.50
C GLU A 4 0.34 1.68 -10.47
N ILE A 5 -0.94 1.55 -10.86
CA ILE A 5 -2.09 1.94 -10.03
C ILE A 5 -2.37 0.84 -9.01
N HIS A 6 -1.59 0.83 -7.93
CA HIS A 6 -1.90 0.02 -6.75
C HIS A 6 -3.08 0.64 -5.98
N ALA A 7 -3.83 -0.18 -5.26
CA ALA A 7 -5.05 0.25 -4.58
C ALA A 7 -4.77 1.37 -3.56
N GLU A 8 -3.62 1.31 -2.89
CA GLU A 8 -3.16 2.30 -1.92
C GLU A 8 -2.85 3.64 -2.58
N MET A 9 -2.26 3.62 -3.77
CA MET A 9 -1.94 4.85 -4.52
C MET A 9 -3.21 5.51 -5.04
N GLU A 10 -4.17 4.72 -5.55
CA GLU A 10 -5.47 5.24 -5.97
C GLU A 10 -6.23 5.85 -4.79
N ALA A 11 -6.22 5.21 -3.61
CA ALA A 11 -6.85 5.75 -2.41
C ALA A 11 -6.25 7.10 -1.99
N ILE A 12 -4.91 7.23 -2.02
CA ILE A 12 -4.21 8.49 -1.74
C ILE A 12 -4.60 9.56 -2.77
N ASP A 13 -4.57 9.22 -4.06
CA ASP A 13 -4.88 10.15 -5.15
C ASP A 13 -6.32 10.68 -5.06
N VAL A 14 -7.29 9.82 -4.74
CA VAL A 14 -8.70 10.22 -4.55
C VAL A 14 -8.81 11.25 -3.41
N LEU A 15 -8.20 10.97 -2.25
CA LEU A 15 -8.23 11.88 -1.11
C LEU A 15 -7.51 13.19 -1.38
N LEU A 16 -6.34 13.15 -2.04
CA LEU A 16 -5.60 14.35 -2.40
C LEU A 16 -6.40 15.25 -3.35
N ARG A 17 -7.06 14.68 -4.36
CA ARG A 17 -7.91 15.45 -5.28
C ARG A 17 -9.10 16.08 -4.55
N GLU A 18 -9.74 15.34 -3.65
CA GLU A 18 -10.84 15.84 -2.83
C GLU A 18 -10.39 17.01 -1.94
N TRP A 19 -9.31 16.84 -1.19
CA TRP A 19 -8.82 17.88 -0.27
C TRP A 19 -8.24 19.10 -0.99
N GLN A 20 -7.65 18.90 -2.18
CA GLN A 20 -7.25 20.00 -3.04
C GLN A 20 -8.47 20.82 -3.49
N SER A 21 -9.60 20.17 -3.82
CA SER A 21 -10.84 20.88 -4.17
C SER A 21 -11.44 21.66 -2.99
N MET A 22 -11.18 21.21 -1.76
CA MET A 22 -11.55 21.90 -0.52
C MET A 22 -10.58 23.03 -0.15
N GLY A 23 -9.47 23.20 -0.88
CA GLY A 23 -8.49 24.25 -0.63
C GLY A 23 -7.59 24.01 0.58
N LEU A 24 -7.40 22.76 1.00
CA LEU A 24 -6.51 22.44 2.11
C LEU A 24 -5.05 22.72 1.74
N ASP A 25 -4.30 23.27 2.68
CA ASP A 25 -2.85 23.39 2.57
C ASP A 25 -2.14 22.07 2.88
N GLN A 26 -0.82 22.04 2.65
CA GLN A 26 0.00 20.84 2.86
C GLN A 26 0.00 20.37 4.32
N THR A 27 -0.08 21.28 5.29
CA THR A 27 -0.08 20.94 6.72
C THR A 27 -1.39 20.29 7.12
N GLN A 28 -2.52 20.84 6.66
CA GLN A 28 -3.85 20.29 6.89
C GLN A 28 -4.03 18.90 6.25
N VAL A 29 -3.47 18.70 5.05
CA VAL A 29 -3.44 17.38 4.39
C VAL A 29 -2.65 16.37 5.21
N ALA A 30 -1.47 16.74 5.69
CA ALA A 30 -0.65 15.87 6.53
C ALA A 30 -1.35 15.51 7.85
N GLU A 31 -2.03 16.47 8.48
CA GLU A 31 -2.83 16.22 9.68
C GLU A 31 -4.00 15.26 9.42
N LYS A 32 -4.68 15.38 8.26
CA LYS A 32 -5.74 14.45 7.88
C LYS A 32 -5.21 13.04 7.70
N PHE A 33 -4.11 12.86 6.96
CA PHE A 33 -3.50 11.53 6.79
C PHE A 33 -3.04 10.92 8.13
N ALA A 34 -2.50 11.74 9.04
CA ALA A 34 -2.13 11.31 10.39
C ALA A 34 -3.32 10.84 11.25
N GLY A 35 -4.56 11.15 10.83
CA GLY A 35 -5.80 10.64 11.42
C GLY A 35 -6.47 9.51 10.65
N CYS A 36 -5.95 9.12 9.48
CA CYS A 36 -6.54 8.09 8.61
C CYS A 36 -6.01 6.69 8.93
N ASP A 37 -6.90 5.72 8.88
CA ASP A 37 -6.55 4.29 8.85
C ASP A 37 -6.82 3.74 7.45
N LEU A 38 -5.90 2.93 6.94
CA LEU A 38 -6.05 2.24 5.67
C LEU A 38 -6.40 0.78 5.89
N TYR A 39 -7.40 0.28 5.17
CA TYR A 39 -7.75 -1.13 5.11
C TYR A 39 -7.50 -1.65 3.70
N VAL A 40 -6.67 -2.68 3.56
CA VAL A 40 -6.28 -3.25 2.28
C VAL A 40 -6.34 -4.78 2.34
N THR A 41 -6.71 -5.45 1.25
CA THR A 41 -6.87 -6.92 1.26
C THR A 41 -5.53 -7.66 1.36
N CYS A 42 -4.47 -7.12 0.77
CA CYS A 42 -3.12 -7.67 0.78
C CYS A 42 -2.16 -6.69 1.43
N GLU A 43 -1.13 -7.20 2.09
CA GLU A 43 -0.06 -6.39 2.66
C GLU A 43 0.53 -5.42 1.61
N PRO A 44 0.67 -4.12 1.97
CA PRO A 44 1.23 -3.14 1.06
C PRO A 44 2.60 -3.52 0.55
N CYS A 45 2.83 -3.33 -0.74
CA CYS A 45 4.15 -3.58 -1.31
C CYS A 45 5.18 -2.55 -0.80
N ILE A 46 6.47 -2.79 -1.06
CA ILE A 46 7.58 -1.88 -0.70
C ILE A 46 7.32 -0.43 -1.15
N MET A 47 6.83 -0.22 -2.37
CA MET A 47 6.51 1.11 -2.89
C MET A 47 5.39 1.77 -2.07
N CYS A 48 4.26 1.07 -1.89
CA CYS A 48 3.10 1.59 -1.17
C CYS A 48 3.42 1.85 0.30
N ALA A 49 4.12 0.93 0.98
CA ALA A 49 4.57 1.12 2.35
C ALA A 49 5.48 2.34 2.51
N THR A 50 6.40 2.59 1.56
CA THR A 50 7.23 3.81 1.55
C THR A 50 6.38 5.06 1.40
N ALA A 51 5.43 5.07 0.44
CA ALA A 51 4.54 6.20 0.23
C ALA A 51 3.70 6.51 1.47
N LEU A 52 3.12 5.48 2.10
CA LEU A 52 2.33 5.58 3.33
C LEU A 52 3.14 6.16 4.50
N SER A 53 4.42 5.79 4.60
CA SER A 53 5.35 6.35 5.58
C SER A 53 5.69 7.83 5.31
N ILE A 54 5.86 8.21 4.04
CA ILE A 54 6.14 9.59 3.64
C ILE A 54 4.94 10.50 3.93
N ILE A 55 3.72 10.07 3.61
CA ILE A 55 2.51 10.87 3.88
C ILE A 55 2.13 10.87 5.37
N GLY A 56 2.69 9.97 6.17
CA GLY A 56 2.49 9.89 7.60
C GLY A 56 1.12 9.35 8.00
N ILE A 57 0.68 8.25 7.39
CA ILE A 57 -0.59 7.60 7.76
C ILE A 57 -0.55 7.07 9.21
N ARG A 58 -1.72 6.96 9.87
CA ARG A 58 -1.81 6.50 11.25
C ARG A 58 -1.53 5.01 11.40
N GLU A 59 -2.35 4.20 10.73
CA GLU A 59 -2.37 2.76 10.89
C GLU A 59 -2.86 2.07 9.61
N VAL A 60 -2.30 0.89 9.33
CA VAL A 60 -2.66 0.06 8.18
C VAL A 60 -3.10 -1.31 8.65
N TYR A 61 -4.27 -1.72 8.17
CA TYR A 61 -4.86 -3.03 8.42
C TYR A 61 -4.86 -3.82 7.12
N PHE A 62 -4.34 -5.05 7.15
CA PHE A 62 -4.32 -5.90 5.97
C PHE A 62 -4.75 -7.34 6.23
N GLY A 63 -5.27 -7.97 5.18
CA GLY A 63 -5.72 -9.36 5.23
C GLY A 63 -4.58 -10.35 5.13
N CYS A 64 -4.14 -10.65 3.90
CA CYS A 64 -3.07 -11.61 3.67
C CYS A 64 -1.70 -10.95 3.55
N ALA A 65 -0.64 -11.69 3.91
CA ALA A 65 0.74 -11.29 3.69
C ALA A 65 1.09 -11.24 2.19
N ASN A 66 2.11 -10.44 1.84
CA ASN A 66 2.63 -10.34 0.48
C ASN A 66 4.03 -10.93 0.41
N ASP A 67 4.08 -12.23 0.10
CA ASP A 67 5.30 -13.06 0.13
C ASP A 67 6.37 -12.66 -0.91
N LYS A 68 6.04 -11.80 -1.87
CA LYS A 68 6.97 -11.41 -2.95
C LYS A 68 7.46 -9.98 -2.82
N PHE A 69 6.60 -9.08 -2.37
CA PHE A 69 6.86 -7.65 -2.41
C PHE A 69 6.46 -6.91 -1.13
N GLY A 70 6.09 -7.62 -0.06
CA GLY A 70 5.55 -7.04 1.18
C GLY A 70 6.51 -6.08 1.90
N GLY A 71 6.07 -4.85 2.11
CA GLY A 71 6.82 -3.79 2.76
C GLY A 71 6.51 -3.59 4.26
N CYS A 72 5.57 -4.37 4.81
CA CYS A 72 5.09 -4.25 6.18
C CYS A 72 5.49 -5.44 7.09
N GLY A 73 6.41 -6.29 6.66
CA GLY A 73 6.94 -7.38 7.47
C GLY A 73 7.38 -8.60 6.68
N SER A 74 6.78 -8.86 5.52
CA SER A 74 7.07 -10.10 4.76
C SER A 74 8.44 -10.08 4.09
N ILE A 75 8.80 -8.98 3.42
CA ILE A 75 10.14 -8.81 2.81
C ILE A 75 10.92 -7.70 3.51
N MET A 76 10.29 -6.55 3.71
CA MET A 76 10.87 -5.41 4.43
C MET A 76 9.92 -4.92 5.51
N SER A 77 10.44 -4.20 6.50
CA SER A 77 9.66 -3.62 7.61
C SER A 77 9.70 -2.09 7.59
N LEU A 78 9.24 -1.47 6.49
CA LEU A 78 9.32 -0.02 6.28
C LEU A 78 8.41 0.78 7.23
N HIS A 79 7.34 0.14 7.71
CA HIS A 79 6.42 0.69 8.71
C HIS A 79 7.10 1.01 10.06
N LYS A 80 8.27 0.44 10.37
CA LYS A 80 8.91 0.64 11.68
C LYS A 80 9.56 2.02 11.85
N GLY A 81 9.84 2.74 10.76
CA GLY A 81 10.63 3.97 10.78
C GLY A 81 12.09 3.74 11.21
N ASP A 82 13.00 4.61 10.79
CA ASP A 82 14.41 4.49 11.19
C ASP A 82 14.58 4.87 12.67
N THR A 83 14.64 3.86 13.54
CA THR A 83 15.00 4.00 14.97
C THR A 83 16.50 4.11 15.20
N SER A 84 17.33 4.07 14.14
CA SER A 84 18.79 4.19 14.23
C SER A 84 19.17 5.63 14.52
N SER A 85 19.45 5.90 15.79
CA SER A 85 20.19 7.08 16.23
C SER A 85 21.67 6.82 15.95
N SER A 86 22.23 7.49 14.95
CA SER A 86 23.62 7.91 14.98
C SER A 86 23.69 9.23 14.23
N ASP A 87 24.02 10.27 14.99
CA ASP A 87 24.36 11.59 14.48
C ASP A 87 25.30 11.46 13.29
N ASP A 88 24.87 11.91 12.10
CA ASP A 88 25.80 12.30 11.06
C ASP A 88 25.22 13.43 10.22
N LEU A 89 26.00 14.51 10.19
CA LEU A 89 25.74 15.79 9.55
C LEU A 89 25.70 15.61 8.02
N SER A 90 24.51 15.52 7.42
CA SER A 90 24.37 15.87 6.01
C SER A 90 23.04 16.60 5.78
N GLY A 91 23.16 17.88 5.42
CA GLY A 91 22.08 18.85 5.30
C GLY A 91 21.17 18.63 4.09
N SER A 92 20.44 17.52 4.07
CA SER A 92 19.28 17.35 3.17
C SER A 92 18.02 17.31 4.02
N GLN A 93 17.29 18.42 4.08
CA GLN A 93 15.96 18.52 4.72
C GLN A 93 14.90 17.75 3.92
N ALA A 94 15.08 16.44 3.76
CA ALA A 94 13.98 15.55 3.43
C ALA A 94 13.42 15.05 4.76
N SER A 95 12.15 15.34 5.05
CA SER A 95 11.45 14.87 6.23
C SER A 95 11.67 13.37 6.42
N LYS A 96 12.33 13.00 7.52
CA LYS A 96 12.64 11.60 7.86
C LYS A 96 11.34 10.78 7.83
N PRO A 97 11.28 9.64 7.11
CA PRO A 97 10.05 8.87 6.96
C PRO A 97 9.55 8.42 8.33
N LYS A 98 8.28 8.73 8.63
CA LYS A 98 7.66 8.42 9.91
C LYS A 98 7.13 6.99 9.84
N GLY A 99 7.44 6.17 10.83
CA GLY A 99 6.84 4.84 10.95
C GLY A 99 5.31 4.95 11.15
N PHE A 100 4.59 3.89 10.79
CA PHE A 100 3.15 3.76 11.00
C PHE A 100 2.86 2.37 11.60
N LYS A 101 1.73 2.24 12.30
CA LYS A 101 1.32 0.93 12.85
C LYS A 101 0.77 0.05 11.75
N CYS A 102 1.07 -1.25 11.79
CA CYS A 102 0.45 -2.19 10.87
C CYS A 102 -0.05 -3.45 11.59
N THR A 103 -1.26 -3.88 11.24
CA THR A 103 -1.89 -5.09 11.78
C THR A 103 -2.36 -5.97 10.62
N GLY A 104 -1.77 -7.16 10.49
CA GLY A 104 -2.08 -8.14 9.46
C GLY A 104 -2.96 -9.28 9.95
N GLY A 105 -3.52 -10.06 9.03
CA GLY A 105 -4.26 -11.30 9.32
C GLY A 105 -5.78 -11.15 9.35
N ILE A 106 -6.32 -9.98 9.02
CA ILE A 106 -7.77 -9.70 9.11
C ILE A 106 -8.48 -10.30 7.90
N MET A 107 -9.31 -11.33 8.09
CA MET A 107 -9.94 -12.04 6.97
C MET A 107 -8.91 -12.56 5.95
N ALA A 108 -7.78 -13.07 6.45
CA ALA A 108 -6.66 -13.48 5.62
C ALA A 108 -7.04 -14.62 4.66
N GLU A 109 -7.90 -15.55 5.09
CA GLU A 109 -8.34 -16.67 4.27
C GLU A 109 -9.18 -16.19 3.08
N GLU A 110 -10.09 -15.25 3.31
CA GLU A 110 -10.92 -14.63 2.29
C GLU A 110 -10.08 -13.80 1.31
N ALA A 111 -9.13 -13.03 1.83
CA ALA A 111 -8.18 -12.29 0.99
C ALA A 111 -7.37 -13.22 0.07
N VAL A 112 -6.83 -14.31 0.62
CA VAL A 112 -6.12 -15.34 -0.17
C VAL A 112 -7.06 -16.00 -1.18
N ALA A 113 -8.31 -16.30 -0.80
CA ALA A 113 -9.29 -16.89 -1.69
C ALA A 113 -9.58 -15.99 -2.91
N LEU A 114 -9.69 -14.67 -2.73
CA LEU A 114 -9.85 -13.71 -3.82
C LEU A 114 -8.69 -13.80 -4.83
N PHE A 115 -7.44 -13.83 -4.34
CA PHE A 115 -6.27 -13.98 -5.22
C PHE A 115 -6.23 -15.32 -5.93
N ARG A 116 -6.59 -16.42 -5.26
CA ARG A 116 -6.68 -17.74 -5.88
C ARG A 116 -7.71 -17.73 -7.01
N CYS A 117 -8.91 -17.21 -6.76
CA CYS A 117 -9.94 -17.08 -7.78
C CYS A 117 -9.45 -16.26 -8.98
N PHE A 118 -8.75 -15.14 -8.76
CA PHE A 118 -8.17 -14.33 -9.81
C PHE A 118 -7.13 -15.10 -10.67
N TYR A 119 -6.19 -15.80 -10.04
CA TYR A 119 -5.17 -16.57 -10.77
C TYR A 119 -5.75 -17.81 -11.48
N GLU A 120 -6.77 -18.44 -10.92
CA GLU A 120 -7.47 -19.58 -11.52
C GLU A 120 -8.27 -19.20 -12.77
N GLN A 121 -8.84 -17.99 -12.80
CA GLN A 121 -9.48 -17.45 -14.00
C GLN A 121 -8.49 -17.37 -15.16
N GLY A 122 -7.26 -16.94 -14.89
CA GLY A 122 -6.18 -16.85 -15.87
C GLY A 122 -6.25 -15.59 -16.73
N ASN A 123 -5.15 -15.26 -17.42
CA ASN A 123 -5.05 -14.06 -18.23
C ASN A 123 -5.43 -14.33 -19.70
N PRO A 124 -6.56 -13.79 -20.20
CA PRO A 124 -6.97 -13.96 -21.61
C PRO A 124 -6.01 -13.31 -22.61
N ASN A 125 -5.19 -12.37 -22.16
CA ASN A 125 -4.21 -11.67 -23.00
C ASN A 125 -2.81 -12.31 -22.94
N ALA A 126 -2.65 -13.47 -22.28
CA ALA A 126 -1.36 -14.15 -22.22
C ALA A 126 -0.91 -14.61 -23.63
N PRO A 127 0.38 -14.49 -23.98
CA PRO A 127 0.91 -15.00 -25.25
C PRO A 127 0.65 -16.50 -25.42
N ARG A 128 0.29 -16.94 -26.64
CA ARG A 128 0.05 -18.36 -26.91
C ARG A 128 1.38 -19.12 -27.06
N PRO A 129 1.46 -20.38 -26.58
CA PRO A 129 0.39 -21.17 -25.95
C PRO A 129 0.22 -20.81 -24.46
N HIS A 130 -1.03 -20.58 -24.03
CA HIS A 130 -1.36 -20.29 -22.63
C HIS A 130 -2.39 -21.28 -22.08
N ARG A 131 -2.47 -21.37 -20.75
CA ARG A 131 -3.49 -22.16 -20.04
C ARG A 131 -4.90 -21.67 -20.44
N PRO A 132 -5.88 -22.57 -20.65
CA PRO A 132 -7.28 -22.18 -20.87
C PRO A 132 -7.81 -21.28 -19.74
N VAL A 133 -8.47 -20.18 -20.09
CA VAL A 133 -9.06 -19.22 -19.16
C VAL A 133 -10.43 -19.74 -18.72
N ARG A 134 -10.72 -19.68 -17.42
CA ARG A 134 -12.04 -20.02 -16.87
C ARG A 134 -12.90 -18.76 -16.82
N THR A 135 -13.98 -18.73 -17.58
CA THR A 135 -14.97 -17.64 -17.50
C THR A 135 -15.85 -17.84 -16.26
N PRO A 136 -16.11 -16.82 -15.45
CA PRO A 136 -17.09 -16.94 -14.37
C PRO A 136 -18.45 -17.33 -14.97
N GLN A 137 -19.06 -18.42 -14.49
CA GLN A 137 -20.48 -18.67 -14.74
C GLN A 137 -21.26 -17.56 -14.03
N GLN A 138 -22.08 -16.82 -14.79
CA GLN A 138 -23.01 -15.81 -14.28
C GLN A 138 -23.99 -16.41 -13.28
#